data_AF-R6PLN7-F1
#
_entry.id   AF-R6PLN7-F1
#
_cell.length_a   1.000
_cell.length_b   1.000
_cell.length_c   1.000
_cell.angle_alpha   90.00
_cell.angle_beta   90.00
_cell.angle_gamma   90.00
#
_symmetry.space_group_name_H-M   'P 1'
#
loop_
_entity.id
_entity.type
_entity.pdbx_description
1 polymer ?
#
loop_
_entity_poly.entity_id
_entity_poly.type
_entity_poly.pdbx_seq_one_letter_code
_entity_poly.pdbx_strand_id
1 'polypeptide(L)'
;MAEKKYGHFDDANREYVITDPQTPWPWINYLGNEDFFSLISNTAGGYSFYKDAKFRRITRYRYNGVPMDNGGRYFYIKDGDTVWNPGWKPCKTPLDSYECRHGMNYTRITGSKNGVEASVLFFVPLHTWAEVQKMTLKNQSQETKTLKVFSFAEWCLWNAATDMDRTCRLERLPQPQLLLVGS
;
A
#
# COMPACT_ATOMS: atom_id res chain seq x y z
N MET A 1 31.79 12.49 2.65
CA MET A 1 30.79 11.43 2.90
C MET A 1 30.19 11.07 1.55
N ALA A 2 30.20 9.79 1.15
CA ALA A 2 29.61 9.41 -0.14
C ALA A 2 28.09 9.64 -0.10
N GLU A 3 27.55 10.32 -1.11
CA GLU A 3 26.13 10.60 -1.23
C GLU A 3 25.38 9.28 -1.48
N LYS A 4 24.62 8.81 -0.48
CA LYS A 4 23.85 7.57 -0.60
C LYS A 4 22.73 7.79 -1.62
N LYS A 5 22.79 7.07 -2.75
CA LYS A 5 21.71 7.03 -3.73
C LYS A 5 20.68 5.96 -3.34
N TYR A 6 19.40 6.30 -3.43
CA TYR A 6 18.28 5.40 -3.11
C TYR A 6 17.63 4.79 -4.36
N GLY A 7 18.07 5.20 -5.54
CA GLY A 7 17.49 4.81 -6.81
C GLY A 7 18.19 5.42 -8.01
N HIS A 8 17.69 5.10 -9.20
CA HIS A 8 18.19 5.57 -10.50
C HIS A 8 17.07 5.61 -11.54
N PHE A 9 17.29 6.34 -12.64
CA PHE A 9 16.40 6.33 -13.79
C PHE A 9 16.67 5.12 -14.68
N ASP A 10 15.60 4.50 -15.16
CA ASP A 10 15.59 3.50 -16.22
C ASP A 10 14.88 4.11 -17.43
N ASP A 11 15.65 4.80 -18.26
CA ASP A 11 15.12 5.58 -19.39
C ASP A 11 14.47 4.69 -20.46
N ALA A 12 14.96 3.46 -20.63
CA ALA A 12 14.41 2.50 -21.59
C ALA A 12 12.98 2.12 -21.22
N ASN A 13 12.71 1.90 -19.92
CA ASN A 13 11.37 1.58 -19.42
C ASN A 13 10.56 2.81 -19.02
N ARG A 14 11.17 4.00 -19.00
CA ARG A 14 10.62 5.27 -18.51
C ARG A 14 10.15 5.15 -17.06
N GLU A 15 11.00 4.55 -16.25
CA GLU A 15 10.74 4.29 -14.83
C GLU A 15 11.79 4.97 -13.96
N TYR A 16 11.41 5.29 -12.73
CA TYR A 16 12.35 5.55 -11.65
C TYR A 16 12.41 4.33 -10.73
N VAL A 17 13.61 3.76 -10.58
CA VAL A 17 13.86 2.52 -9.83
C VAL A 17 14.43 2.87 -8.46
N ILE A 18 13.72 2.51 -7.40
CA ILE A 18 14.09 2.68 -6.00
C ILE A 18 14.58 1.34 -5.47
N THR A 19 15.81 1.28 -4.97
CA THR A 19 16.47 0.03 -4.56
C THR A 19 16.54 -0.15 -3.05
N ASP A 20 16.22 0.88 -2.27
CA ASP A 20 16.17 0.84 -0.81
C ASP A 20 14.81 1.35 -0.33
N PRO A 21 14.04 0.57 0.47
CA PRO A 21 12.74 1.02 0.96
C PRO A 21 12.84 2.14 2.00
N GLN A 22 14.03 2.34 2.59
CA GLN A 22 14.31 3.35 3.62
C GLN A 22 14.75 4.67 3.01
N THR A 23 13.94 5.20 2.09
CA THR A 23 14.15 6.54 1.52
C THR A 23 14.04 7.62 2.61
N PRO A 24 14.72 8.78 2.47
CA PRO A 24 14.66 9.86 3.47
C PRO A 24 13.23 10.37 3.71
N TRP A 25 12.42 10.34 2.66
CA TRP A 25 11.00 10.64 2.67
C TRP A 25 10.26 9.63 1.80
N PRO A 26 8.97 9.36 2.05
CA PRO A 26 8.16 8.53 1.16
C PRO A 26 8.15 9.14 -0.25
N TRP A 27 8.65 8.39 -1.23
CA TRP A 27 8.61 8.80 -2.62
C TRP A 27 7.35 8.24 -3.23
N ILE A 28 6.55 9.12 -3.85
CA ILE A 28 5.20 8.77 -4.31
C ILE A 28 5.10 8.82 -5.83
N ASN A 29 4.15 8.05 -6.34
CA ASN A 29 3.67 8.10 -7.69
C ASN A 29 2.15 8.31 -7.71
N TYR A 30 1.66 8.82 -8.83
CA TYR A 30 0.24 8.98 -9.11
C TYR A 30 -0.21 7.92 -10.10
N LEU A 31 -1.25 7.19 -9.72
CA LEU A 31 -1.98 6.28 -10.58
C LEU A 31 -3.34 6.92 -10.83
N GLY A 32 -3.80 6.98 -12.07
CA GLY A 32 -5.13 7.49 -12.35
C GLY A 32 -5.46 7.60 -13.82
N ASN A 33 -6.74 7.88 -14.04
CA ASN A 33 -7.30 8.28 -15.32
C ASN A 33 -8.01 9.63 -15.13
N GLU A 34 -9.10 9.89 -15.87
CA GLU A 34 -9.84 11.15 -15.80
C GLU A 34 -10.49 11.40 -14.43
N ASP A 35 -11.05 10.33 -13.83
CA ASP A 35 -11.94 10.45 -12.69
C ASP A 35 -11.43 9.72 -11.44
N PHE A 36 -10.63 8.66 -11.59
CA PHE A 36 -10.14 7.87 -10.46
C PHE A 36 -8.64 8.04 -10.29
N PHE A 37 -8.21 8.34 -9.07
CA PHE A 37 -6.81 8.59 -8.75
C PHE A 37 -6.39 7.82 -7.51
N SER A 38 -5.10 7.53 -7.43
CA SER A 38 -4.47 6.88 -6.29
C SER A 38 -3.05 7.40 -6.11
N LEU A 39 -2.74 7.78 -4.89
CA LEU A 39 -1.38 8.09 -4.46
C LEU A 39 -0.77 6.79 -3.93
N ILE A 40 0.41 6.43 -4.42
CA ILE A 40 1.14 5.26 -3.95
C ILE A 40 2.57 5.63 -3.62
N SER A 41 3.04 5.26 -2.43
CA SER A 41 4.45 5.40 -2.07
C SER A 41 5.28 4.19 -2.49
N ASN A 42 6.60 4.33 -2.42
CA ASN A 42 7.55 3.23 -2.58
C ASN A 42 7.26 2.05 -1.63
N THR A 43 6.70 2.31 -0.44
CA THR A 43 6.33 1.27 0.52
C THR A 43 4.84 0.87 0.50
N ALA A 44 4.16 1.11 -0.63
CA ALA A 44 2.73 0.83 -0.86
C ALA A 44 1.74 1.61 0.03
N GLY A 45 2.20 2.68 0.67
CA GLY A 45 1.35 3.62 1.40
C GLY A 45 0.59 4.56 0.47
N GLY A 46 -0.34 5.33 1.04
CA GLY A 46 -1.18 6.29 0.32
C GLY A 46 -2.65 5.87 0.28
N TYR A 47 -3.41 6.46 -0.64
CA TYR A 47 -4.86 6.28 -0.73
C TYR A 47 -5.40 6.51 -2.14
N SER A 48 -6.65 6.11 -2.33
CA SER A 48 -7.40 6.21 -3.58
C SER A 48 -8.66 7.08 -3.39
N PHE A 49 -9.07 7.80 -4.44
CA PHE A 49 -10.26 8.64 -4.44
C PHE A 49 -10.87 8.78 -5.84
N TYR A 50 -12.15 9.13 -5.90
CA TYR A 50 -12.89 9.35 -7.15
C TYR A 50 -13.32 10.81 -7.30
N LYS A 51 -12.79 11.53 -8.28
CA LYS A 51 -12.97 12.96 -8.60
C LYS A 51 -12.49 13.93 -7.53
N ASP A 52 -12.93 13.72 -6.29
CA ASP A 52 -12.69 14.62 -5.18
C ASP A 52 -11.99 13.90 -4.02
N ALA A 53 -10.76 14.31 -3.72
CA ALA A 53 -9.94 13.72 -2.67
C ALA A 53 -10.45 13.99 -1.24
N LYS A 54 -11.37 14.93 -1.06
CA LYS A 54 -12.00 15.27 0.23
C LYS A 54 -13.32 14.53 0.41
N PHE A 55 -14.23 14.60 -0.54
CA PHE A 55 -15.60 14.08 -0.38
C PHE A 55 -15.77 12.64 -0.85
N ARG A 56 -14.87 12.13 -1.70
CA ARG A 56 -14.99 10.82 -2.35
C ARG A 56 -13.72 9.99 -2.17
N ARG A 57 -13.14 10.04 -0.97
CA ARG A 57 -11.96 9.25 -0.61
C ARG A 57 -12.36 7.83 -0.24
N ILE A 58 -11.67 6.85 -0.83
CA ILE A 58 -11.99 5.43 -0.70
C ILE A 58 -11.18 4.79 0.42
N THR A 59 -9.87 5.03 0.45
CA THR A 59 -8.97 4.47 1.46
C THR A 59 -8.42 5.55 2.39
N ARG A 60 -8.20 5.19 3.65
CA ARG A 60 -7.73 6.11 4.68
C ARG A 60 -6.22 6.28 4.59
N TYR A 61 -5.76 7.51 4.73
CA TYR A 61 -4.35 7.84 4.89
C TYR A 61 -4.16 8.90 5.96
N ARG A 62 -3.19 8.67 6.84
CA ARG A 62 -2.86 9.57 7.96
C ARG A 62 -1.62 10.38 7.59
N TYR A 63 -1.84 11.64 7.23
CA TYR A 63 -0.76 12.60 7.08
C TYR A 63 -0.05 12.81 8.43
N ASN A 64 1.27 13.00 8.40
CA ASN A 64 2.11 13.16 9.59
C ASN A 64 1.97 12.01 10.63
N GLY A 65 1.62 10.81 10.17
CA GLY A 65 1.61 9.62 11.03
C GLY A 65 3.01 9.29 11.54
N VAL A 66 3.09 8.66 12.72
CA VAL A 66 4.34 8.16 13.29
C VAL A 66 4.21 6.64 13.47
N PRO A 67 4.99 5.81 12.74
CA PRO A 67 5.90 6.18 11.66
C PRO A 67 5.15 6.68 10.41
N MET A 68 5.81 7.51 9.61
CA MET A 68 5.22 8.03 8.37
C MET A 68 4.92 6.91 7.37
N ASP A 69 3.89 7.14 6.57
CA ASP A 69 3.53 6.27 5.44
C ASP A 69 3.19 4.83 5.87
N ASN A 70 2.37 4.71 6.91
CA ASN A 70 1.97 3.44 7.53
C ASN A 70 0.47 3.12 7.31
N GLY A 71 -0.16 3.74 6.32
CA GLY A 71 -1.50 3.44 5.85
C GLY A 71 -1.47 3.26 4.34
N GLY A 72 -1.85 2.09 3.86
CA GLY A 72 -1.62 1.68 2.48
C GLY A 72 -2.35 0.41 2.09
N ARG A 73 -1.92 -0.17 0.96
CA ARG A 73 -2.42 -1.44 0.43
C ARG A 73 -1.35 -2.49 0.65
N TYR A 74 -1.55 -3.33 1.66
CA TYR A 74 -0.52 -4.25 2.14
C TYR A 74 -0.85 -5.71 1.81
N PHE A 75 0.19 -6.51 1.65
CA PHE A 75 0.13 -7.93 1.37
C PHE A 75 1.04 -8.65 2.35
N TYR A 76 0.47 -9.07 3.48
CA TYR A 76 1.20 -9.81 4.49
C TYR A 76 1.42 -11.24 4.01
N ILE A 77 2.68 -11.65 3.94
CA ILE A 77 3.08 -13.00 3.59
C ILE A 77 3.65 -13.65 4.84
N LYS A 78 3.03 -14.75 5.28
CA LYS A 78 3.53 -15.60 6.37
C LYS A 78 4.20 -16.84 5.76
N ASP A 79 5.51 -16.97 5.99
CA ASP A 79 6.33 -18.14 5.66
C ASP A 79 6.90 -18.70 6.97
N GLY A 80 6.36 -19.84 7.43
CA GLY A 80 6.65 -20.37 8.76
C GLY A 80 6.31 -19.37 9.87
N ASP A 81 7.31 -18.99 10.66
CA ASP A 81 7.20 -17.97 11.72
C ASP A 81 7.52 -16.54 11.26
N THR A 82 7.97 -16.38 10.01
CA THR A 82 8.30 -15.06 9.46
C THR A 82 7.07 -14.43 8.80
N VAL A 83 6.74 -13.21 9.21
CA VAL A 83 5.75 -12.36 8.53
C VAL A 83 6.47 -11.20 7.88
N TRP A 84 6.21 -10.97 6.60
CA TRP A 84 6.85 -9.89 5.85
C TRP A 84 5.89 -9.29 4.82
N ASN A 85 6.26 -8.13 4.28
CA ASN A 85 5.53 -7.45 3.22
C ASN A 85 6.49 -7.15 2.05
N PRO A 86 6.04 -7.25 0.79
CA PRO A 86 6.87 -6.92 -0.37
C PRO A 86 7.38 -5.47 -0.34
N GLY A 87 6.55 -4.55 0.17
CA GLY A 87 6.87 -3.13 0.34
C GLY A 87 7.66 -2.79 1.60
N TRP A 88 8.21 -3.78 2.31
CA TRP A 88 8.91 -3.66 3.61
C TRP A 88 8.01 -3.19 4.77
N LYS A 89 7.32 -2.05 4.63
CA LYS A 89 6.28 -1.62 5.58
C LYS A 89 4.99 -2.44 5.38
N PRO A 90 4.17 -2.57 6.43
CA PRO A 90 4.33 -2.03 7.78
C PRO A 90 5.18 -2.93 8.71
N CYS A 91 5.46 -4.18 8.33
CA CYS A 91 6.19 -5.13 9.19
C CYS A 91 7.63 -4.71 9.50
N LYS A 92 8.29 -4.00 8.58
CA LYS A 92 9.72 -3.65 8.62
C LYS A 92 10.67 -4.84 8.75
N THR A 93 10.17 -6.05 8.45
CA THR A 93 10.98 -7.27 8.38
C THR A 93 12.09 -7.07 7.36
N PRO A 94 13.37 -7.31 7.70
CA PRO A 94 14.47 -7.19 6.75
C PRO A 94 14.25 -8.10 5.55
N LEU A 95 14.23 -7.51 4.35
CA LEU A 95 14.07 -8.23 3.09
C LEU A 95 15.44 -8.62 2.54
N ASP A 96 15.49 -9.72 1.79
CA ASP A 96 16.72 -10.19 1.14
C ASP A 96 16.99 -9.38 -0.13
N SER A 97 15.93 -8.94 -0.81
CA SER A 97 15.98 -7.91 -1.86
C SER A 97 14.71 -7.06 -1.85
N TYR A 98 14.83 -5.83 -2.35
CA TYR A 98 13.73 -4.89 -2.54
C TYR A 98 13.97 -4.05 -3.78
N GLU A 99 12.91 -3.82 -4.55
CA GLU A 99 12.89 -2.89 -5.67
C GLU A 99 11.49 -2.29 -5.81
N CYS A 100 11.39 -0.97 -5.96
CA CYS A 100 10.16 -0.30 -6.35
C CYS A 100 10.39 0.49 -7.63
N ARG A 101 9.59 0.20 -8.66
CA ARG A 101 9.62 0.90 -9.96
C ARG A 101 8.39 1.78 -10.06
N HIS A 102 8.59 3.08 -10.13
CA HIS A 102 7.54 4.04 -10.46
C HIS A 102 7.58 4.31 -11.97
N GLY A 103 6.54 3.87 -12.67
CA GLY A 103 6.35 4.16 -14.10
C GLY A 103 5.18 5.11 -14.33
N MET A 104 4.83 5.33 -15.59
CA MET A 104 3.70 6.18 -15.97
C MET A 104 2.37 5.46 -15.69
N ASN A 105 1.61 5.93 -14.69
CA ASN A 105 0.33 5.35 -14.27
C ASN A 105 0.41 3.90 -13.74
N TYR A 106 1.59 3.46 -13.30
CA TYR A 106 1.74 2.20 -12.57
C TYR A 106 2.92 2.26 -11.61
N THR A 107 2.89 1.39 -10.61
CA THR A 107 4.01 1.14 -9.70
C THR A 107 4.15 -0.35 -9.50
N ARG A 108 5.38 -0.86 -9.56
CA ARG A 108 5.69 -2.24 -9.23
C ARG A 108 6.58 -2.27 -8.01
N ILE A 109 6.17 -3.00 -6.98
CA ILE A 109 6.99 -3.23 -5.79
C ILE A 109 7.31 -4.71 -5.74
N THR A 110 8.59 -5.03 -5.72
CA THR A 110 9.11 -6.39 -5.64
C THR A 110 9.95 -6.51 -4.37
N GLY A 111 9.63 -7.50 -3.53
CA GLY A 111 10.41 -7.84 -2.36
C GLY A 111 10.64 -9.34 -2.30
N SER A 112 11.79 -9.76 -1.78
CA SER A 112 12.07 -11.17 -1.55
C SER A 112 12.42 -11.45 -0.09
N LYS A 113 12.00 -12.61 0.40
CA LYS A 113 12.39 -13.13 1.70
C LYS A 113 12.37 -14.64 1.73
N ASN A 114 13.40 -15.26 2.33
CA ASN A 114 13.50 -16.70 2.58
C ASN A 114 13.33 -17.55 1.31
N GLY A 115 13.83 -17.07 0.18
CA GLY A 115 13.71 -17.73 -1.12
C GLY A 115 12.33 -17.59 -1.78
N VAL A 116 11.47 -16.68 -1.29
CA VAL A 116 10.20 -16.34 -1.92
C VAL A 116 10.27 -14.90 -2.43
N GLU A 117 10.01 -14.71 -3.71
CA GLU A 117 9.86 -13.39 -4.32
C GLU A 117 8.38 -13.05 -4.50
N ALA A 118 8.02 -11.84 -4.11
CA ALA A 118 6.68 -11.30 -4.27
C ALA A 118 6.75 -9.98 -5.04
N SER A 119 6.15 -9.96 -6.23
CA SER A 119 6.04 -8.75 -7.06
C SER A 119 4.58 -8.31 -7.13
N VAL A 120 4.30 -7.07 -6.77
CA VAL A 120 2.95 -6.50 -6.80
C VAL A 120 2.96 -5.31 -7.76
N LEU A 121 2.13 -5.40 -8.80
CA LEU A 121 1.87 -4.32 -9.75
C LEU A 121 0.58 -3.60 -9.37
N PHE A 122 0.68 -2.30 -9.16
CA PHE A 122 -0.43 -1.39 -8.87
C PHE A 122 -0.63 -0.45 -10.06
N PHE A 123 -1.86 -0.35 -10.57
CA PHE A 123 -2.18 0.58 -11.66
C PHE A 123 -3.68 0.89 -11.67
N VAL A 124 -4.06 1.98 -12.33
CA VAL A 124 -5.46 2.32 -12.60
C VAL A 124 -5.71 2.10 -14.10
N PRO A 125 -6.55 1.10 -14.48
CA PRO A 125 -6.87 0.87 -15.88
C PRO A 125 -7.57 2.07 -16.50
N LEU A 126 -7.40 2.23 -17.82
CA LEU A 126 -8.16 3.21 -18.59
C LEU A 126 -9.66 2.87 -18.51
N HIS A 127 -10.49 3.91 -18.48
CA HIS A 127 -11.96 3.81 -18.47
C HIS A 127 -12.54 2.97 -17.32
N THR A 128 -11.78 2.71 -16.26
CA THR A 128 -12.23 1.95 -15.09
C THR A 128 -11.97 2.76 -13.83
N TRP A 129 -12.96 2.88 -12.95
CA TRP A 129 -12.84 3.60 -11.68
C TRP A 129 -12.39 2.66 -10.56
N ALA A 130 -11.27 1.98 -10.77
CA ALA A 130 -10.72 1.05 -9.80
C ALA A 130 -9.20 1.03 -9.87
N GLU A 131 -8.58 0.78 -8.73
CA GLU A 131 -7.18 0.39 -8.67
C GLU A 131 -7.08 -1.13 -8.78
N VAL A 132 -6.21 -1.60 -9.67
CA VAL A 132 -5.93 -3.02 -9.85
C VAL A 132 -4.58 -3.36 -9.25
N GLN A 133 -4.55 -4.45 -8.49
CA GLN A 133 -3.36 -4.98 -7.84
C GLN A 133 -3.11 -6.40 -8.34
N LYS A 134 -2.02 -6.60 -9.08
CA LYS A 134 -1.59 -7.92 -9.57
C LYS A 134 -0.38 -8.38 -8.78
N MET A 135 -0.60 -9.36 -7.91
CA MET A 135 0.45 -10.01 -7.13
C MET A 135 0.93 -11.29 -7.83
N THR A 136 2.23 -11.41 -8.00
CA THR A 136 2.92 -12.61 -8.49
C THR A 136 3.83 -13.10 -7.38
N LEU A 137 3.66 -14.37 -6.99
CA LEU A 137 4.54 -15.07 -6.06
C LEU A 137 5.40 -16.08 -6.81
N LYS A 138 6.70 -16.07 -6.55
CA LYS A 138 7.66 -17.00 -7.13
C LYS A 138 8.47 -17.66 -6.03
N ASN A 139 8.38 -18.98 -5.94
CA ASN A 139 9.29 -19.76 -5.10
C ASN A 139 10.63 -19.90 -5.85
N GLN A 140 11.69 -19.32 -5.29
CA GLN A 140 13.07 -19.41 -5.79
C GLN A 140 13.91 -20.39 -4.98
N SER A 141 13.33 -21.02 -3.94
CA SER A 141 13.97 -22.08 -3.18
C SER A 141 13.80 -23.44 -3.86
N GLN A 142 14.60 -24.42 -3.42
CA GLN A 142 14.48 -25.82 -3.88
C GLN A 142 13.42 -26.60 -3.09
N GLU A 143 12.87 -26.02 -2.02
CA GLU A 143 11.90 -26.66 -1.13
C GLU A 143 10.48 -26.24 -1.48
N THR A 144 9.50 -27.10 -1.16
CA THR A 144 8.08 -26.74 -1.29
C THR A 144 7.71 -25.76 -0.18
N LYS A 145 7.22 -24.57 -0.55
CA LYS A 145 6.82 -23.51 0.38
C LYS A 145 5.31 -23.48 0.58
N THR A 146 4.87 -23.45 1.84
CA THR A 146 3.46 -23.20 2.20
C THR A 146 3.32 -21.80 2.75
N LEU A 147 2.68 -20.92 1.98
CA LEU A 147 2.55 -19.51 2.31
C LEU A 147 1.10 -19.15 2.64
N LYS A 148 0.91 -18.30 3.64
CA LYS A 148 -0.38 -17.65 3.88
C LYS A 148 -0.27 -16.18 3.48
N VAL A 149 -1.21 -15.72 2.65
CA VAL A 149 -1.24 -14.36 2.13
C VAL A 149 -2.48 -13.65 2.64
N PHE A 150 -2.32 -12.46 3.20
CA PHE A 150 -3.41 -11.62 3.68
C PHE A 150 -3.30 -10.24 3.04
N SER A 151 -4.34 -9.83 2.31
CA SER A 151 -4.46 -8.46 1.83
C SER A 151 -5.03 -7.57 2.94
N PHE A 152 -4.62 -6.30 2.92
CA PHE A 152 -5.12 -5.30 3.85
C PHE A 152 -5.29 -3.96 3.14
N ALA A 153 -6.44 -3.33 3.39
CA ALA A 153 -6.72 -1.95 3.04
C ALA A 153 -7.60 -1.35 4.13
N GLU A 154 -7.31 -0.11 4.52
CA GLU A 154 -8.12 0.62 5.47
C GLU A 154 -9.08 1.56 4.73
N TRP A 155 -10.38 1.39 4.91
CA TRP A 155 -11.40 2.22 4.26
C TRP A 155 -11.53 3.59 4.93
N CYS A 156 -11.70 4.62 4.11
CA CYS A 156 -12.13 5.95 4.54
C CYS A 156 -13.65 6.06 4.43
N LEU A 157 -14.29 6.74 5.36
CA LEU A 157 -15.74 6.99 5.32
C LEU A 157 -16.10 8.15 4.38
N TRP A 158 -15.61 8.10 3.13
CA TRP A 158 -15.83 9.06 2.03
C TRP A 158 -15.33 10.48 2.30
N ASN A 159 -16.00 11.21 3.20
CA ASN A 159 -15.59 12.55 3.60
C ASN A 159 -14.39 12.47 4.54
N ALA A 160 -13.20 12.72 3.99
CA ALA A 160 -11.94 12.61 4.70
C ALA A 160 -11.83 13.51 5.93
N ALA A 161 -12.47 14.70 5.91
CA ALA A 161 -12.47 15.58 7.07
C ALA A 161 -13.31 14.98 8.21
N THR A 162 -14.51 14.50 7.89
CA THR A 162 -15.38 13.85 8.89
C THR A 162 -14.79 12.55 9.40
N ASP A 163 -14.14 11.76 8.54
CA ASP A 163 -13.48 10.51 8.89
C ASP A 163 -12.33 10.71 9.91
N MET A 164 -11.65 11.86 9.87
CA MET A 164 -10.58 12.21 10.81
C MET A 164 -11.10 12.86 12.09
N ASP A 165 -12.10 13.73 12.00
CA ASP A 165 -12.61 14.50 13.14
C ASP A 165 -13.60 13.70 14.00
N ARG A 166 -14.47 12.92 13.35
CA ARG A 166 -15.43 12.06 14.05
C ARG A 166 -14.80 10.70 14.15
N THR A 167 -14.13 10.46 15.28
CA THR A 167 -13.81 9.11 15.69
C THR A 167 -15.09 8.29 15.54
N CYS A 168 -15.00 7.16 14.83
CA CYS A 168 -15.92 6.06 15.12
C CYS A 168 -15.60 5.67 16.57
N ARG A 169 -16.13 6.44 17.52
CA ARG A 169 -16.29 5.98 18.89
C ARG A 169 -17.23 4.80 18.71
N LEU A 170 -16.69 3.60 18.81
CA LEU A 170 -17.39 2.57 19.56
C LEU A 170 -17.61 3.18 20.94
N GLU A 171 -18.66 3.98 21.09
CA GLU A 171 -19.25 4.15 22.39
C GLU A 171 -19.58 2.73 22.81
N ARG A 172 -18.86 2.22 23.82
CA ARG A 172 -19.36 1.09 24.58
C ARG A 172 -20.71 1.57 25.08
N LEU A 173 -21.77 1.19 24.37
CA LEU A 173 -23.07 1.09 25.01
C LEU A 173 -22.82 0.22 26.25
N PRO A 174 -23.13 0.72 27.45
CA PRO A 174 -23.01 -0.09 28.65
C PRO A 174 -24.08 -1.20 28.59
N GLN A 175 -23.77 -2.31 27.91
CA GLN A 175 -24.58 -3.54 27.81
C GLN A 175 -26.01 -3.32 27.24
N PRO A 176 -26.74 -4.38 26.85
CA PRO A 176 -27.70 -4.29 25.76
C PRO A 176 -29.06 -3.80 26.25
N GLN A 177 -29.52 -2.68 25.70
CA GLN A 177 -30.95 -2.47 25.53
C GLN A 177 -31.23 -2.22 24.05
N LEU A 178 -31.82 -3.24 23.45
CA LEU A 178 -32.49 -3.18 22.17
C LEU A 178 -33.62 -2.14 22.30
N LEU A 179 -33.48 -0.98 21.65
CA LEU A 179 -34.63 -0.15 21.33
C LEU A 179 -34.70 0.02 19.81
N LEU A 180 -35.62 -0.73 19.20
CA LEU A 180 -36.22 -0.35 17.92
C LEU A 180 -37.02 0.92 18.15
N VAL A 181 -36.66 2.01 17.48
CA VAL A 181 -37.61 3.09 17.23
C VAL A 181 -37.46 3.52 15.78
N GLY A 182 -38.43 3.10 14.98
CA GLY A 182 -38.74 3.74 13.72
C GLY A 182 -39.61 4.96 13.95
N SER A 183 -39.48 5.90 13.02
CA SER A 183 -40.54 6.79 12.55
C SER A 183 -40.20 7.18 11.12
#